data_AF-A0A529VJ79-F1
#
_entry.id   AF-A0A529VJ79-F1
#
_cell.length_a   1.000
_cell.length_b   1.000
_cell.length_c   1.000
_cell.angle_alpha   90.00
_cell.angle_beta   90.00
_cell.angle_gamma   90.00
#
_symmetry.space_group_name_H-M   'P 1'
#
loop_
_entity.id
_entity.type
_entity.pdbx_description
1 polymer ?
#
loop_
_entity_poly.entity_id
_entity_poly.type
_entity_poly.pdbx_seq_one_letter_code
_entity_poly.pdbx_strand_id
1 'polypeptide(L)' 'EQTLKLMQTEYFYPAVGDRFSPKEWNEKGRPDILQRAIAEKKRVLAERFPRHVSRILDDKLRARFGEMIKLPRNRMGG' A
#
# COMPACT_ATOMS: atom_id res chain seq x y z
N GLU A 1 9.73 -30.46 11.49
CA GLU A 1 8.61 -29.50 11.37
C GLU A 1 8.69 -28.27 12.29
N GLN A 2 9.51 -28.27 13.35
CA GLN A 2 9.55 -27.17 14.32
C GLN A 2 10.14 -25.85 13.75
N THR A 3 11.12 -25.93 12.86
CA THR A 3 11.81 -24.76 12.29
C THR A 3 10.94 -23.96 11.32
N LEU A 4 10.15 -24.63 10.49
CA LEU A 4 9.32 -23.96 9.46
C LEU A 4 8.18 -23.15 10.08
N LYS A 5 7.61 -23.66 11.18
CA LYS A 5 6.52 -23.00 11.92
C LYS A 5 6.99 -21.72 12.61
N LEU A 6 8.19 -21.74 13.21
CA LEU A 6 8.82 -20.57 13.84
C LEU A 6 9.23 -19.51 12.82
N MET A 7 9.70 -19.91 11.63
CA MET A 7 10.01 -18.95 10.55
C MET A 7 8.79 -18.16 10.06
N GLN A 8 7.57 -18.73 10.17
CA GLN A 8 6.34 -18.09 9.71
C GLN A 8 5.70 -17.19 10.79
N THR A 9 5.90 -17.47 12.07
CA THR A 9 5.36 -16.66 13.18
C THR A 9 6.30 -15.54 13.63
N GLU A 10 7.61 -15.75 13.61
CA GLU A 10 8.59 -14.82 14.21
C GLU A 10 9.21 -13.84 13.19
N TYR A 11 8.98 -14.03 11.89
CA TYR A 11 9.58 -13.20 10.85
C TYR A 11 8.55 -12.23 10.26
N PHE A 12 8.58 -10.99 10.74
CA PHE A 12 7.88 -9.89 10.10
C PHE A 12 8.54 -9.57 8.75
N TYR A 13 7.74 -9.56 7.67
CA TYR A 13 8.16 -9.16 6.34
C TYR A 13 7.66 -7.75 6.06
N PRO A 14 8.49 -6.71 6.27
CA PRO A 14 8.05 -5.33 6.08
C PRO A 14 7.74 -5.07 4.61
N ALA A 15 6.63 -4.39 4.35
CA ALA A 15 6.20 -4.04 2.98
C ALA A 15 7.17 -3.10 2.24
N VAL A 16 7.99 -2.34 2.99
CA VAL A 16 8.89 -1.31 2.45
C VAL A 16 10.35 -1.56 2.82
N GLY A 17 10.59 -2.23 3.96
CA GLY A 17 11.92 -2.51 4.48
C GLY A 17 12.62 -3.61 3.69
N ASP A 18 13.88 -3.40 3.38
CA ASP A 18 14.71 -4.43 2.76
C ASP A 18 15.23 -5.42 3.79
N ARG A 19 15.36 -6.69 3.40
CA ARG A 19 16.03 -7.73 4.18
C ARG A 19 17.30 -8.27 3.49
N PHE A 20 17.74 -7.62 2.41
CA PHE A 20 18.98 -7.96 1.73
C PHE A 20 20.15 -7.90 2.71
N SER A 21 21.00 -8.92 2.64
CA SER A 21 22.31 -8.85 3.26
C SER A 21 23.09 -7.65 2.69
N PRO A 22 24.12 -7.14 3.39
CA PRO A 22 24.92 -6.03 2.89
C PRO A 22 25.49 -6.27 1.47
N LYS A 23 25.82 -7.53 1.14
CA LYS A 23 26.28 -7.92 -0.19
C LYS A 23 25.17 -7.78 -1.25
N GLU A 24 24.00 -8.37 -1.02
CA GLU A 24 22.86 -8.29 -1.94
C GLU A 24 22.33 -6.85 -2.11
N TRP A 25 22.37 -6.04 -1.04
CA TRP A 25 22.01 -4.64 -1.11
C TRP A 25 22.98 -3.85 -2.00
N ASN A 26 24.28 -4.13 -1.88
CA ASN A 26 25.30 -3.54 -2.76
C ASN A 26 25.14 -3.99 -4.21
N GLU A 27 24.91 -5.29 -4.46
CA GLU A 27 24.69 -5.84 -5.81
C GLU A 27 23.44 -5.27 -6.49
N LYS A 28 22.40 -4.95 -5.71
CA LYS A 28 21.17 -4.29 -6.20
C LYS A 28 21.29 -2.78 -6.32
N GLY A 29 22.51 -2.25 -6.27
CA GLY A 29 22.78 -0.83 -6.49
C GLY A 29 22.43 0.06 -5.31
N ARG A 30 22.40 -0.49 -4.08
CA ARG A 30 22.17 0.25 -2.84
C ARG A 30 20.80 0.95 -2.83
N PRO A 31 19.70 0.18 -2.96
CA PRO A 31 18.36 0.73 -3.08
C PRO A 31 17.97 1.58 -1.87
N ASP A 32 17.49 2.80 -2.15
CA ASP A 32 16.99 3.74 -1.15
C ASP A 32 15.57 3.38 -0.70
N ILE A 33 15.36 3.32 0.61
CA ILE A 33 14.07 3.01 1.23
C ILE A 33 13.01 4.07 0.89
N LEU A 34 13.39 5.32 0.71
CA LEU A 34 12.46 6.38 0.35
C LEU A 34 11.88 6.17 -1.05
N GLN A 35 12.70 5.73 -2.01
CA GLN A 35 12.23 5.43 -3.36
C GLN A 35 11.22 4.28 -3.36
N ARG A 36 11.45 3.25 -2.55
CA ARG A 36 10.48 2.16 -2.37
C ARG A 36 9.19 2.63 -1.74
N ALA A 37 9.26 3.46 -0.71
CA ALA A 37 8.07 4.05 -0.08
C ALA A 37 7.26 4.88 -1.09
N ILE A 38 7.94 5.67 -1.94
CA ILE A 38 7.29 6.44 -3.02
C ILE A 38 6.60 5.52 -4.03
N ALA A 39 7.27 4.45 -4.47
CA ALA A 39 6.73 3.49 -5.41
C ALA A 39 5.48 2.79 -4.83
N GLU A 40 5.57 2.32 -3.59
CA GLU A 40 4.46 1.62 -2.93
C GLU A 40 3.28 2.57 -2.70
N LYS A 41 3.52 3.80 -2.25
CA LYS A 41 2.47 4.83 -2.15
C LYS A 41 1.76 5.04 -3.49
N LYS A 42 2.51 5.18 -4.58
CA LYS A 42 1.94 5.37 -5.93
C LYS A 42 1.08 4.18 -6.33
N ARG A 43 1.55 2.95 -6.10
CA ARG A 43 0.81 1.72 -6.38
C ARG A 43 -0.50 1.66 -5.60
N VAL A 44 -0.46 1.87 -4.29
CA VAL A 44 -1.66 1.85 -3.44
C VAL A 44 -2.70 2.89 -3.90
N LEU A 45 -2.27 4.13 -4.19
CA LEU A 45 -3.15 5.19 -4.67
C LEU A 45 -3.74 4.90 -6.08
N ALA A 46 -3.06 4.09 -6.89
CA ALA A 46 -3.49 3.75 -8.24
C ALA A 46 -4.45 2.55 -8.29
N GLU A 47 -4.42 1.67 -7.29
CA GLU A 47 -5.10 0.36 -7.33
C GLU A 47 -6.20 0.22 -6.28
N ARG A 48 -6.09 0.88 -5.12
CA ARG A 48 -6.97 0.62 -3.98
C ARG A 48 -8.03 1.69 -3.81
N PHE A 49 -9.27 1.34 -4.12
CA PHE A 49 -10.43 2.22 -3.95
C PHE A 49 -11.55 1.55 -3.12
N PRO A 50 -12.29 2.32 -2.31
CA PRO A 50 -13.46 1.82 -1.59
C PRO A 50 -14.56 1.27 -2.52
N ARG A 51 -14.87 -0.02 -2.36
CA ARG A 51 -15.99 -0.71 -3.04
C ARG A 51 -17.25 -0.87 -2.18
N HIS A 52 -17.14 -0.62 -0.88
CA HIS A 52 -18.26 -0.78 0.07
C HIS A 52 -19.11 0.49 0.22
N VAL A 53 -18.73 1.59 -0.44
CA VAL A 53 -19.45 2.86 -0.39
C VAL A 53 -20.42 2.90 -1.57
N SER A 54 -21.72 2.92 -1.31
CA SER A 54 -22.73 3.02 -2.37
C SER A 54 -22.68 4.39 -3.06
N ARG A 55 -23.14 4.45 -4.32
CA ARG A 55 -23.20 5.70 -5.10
C ARG A 55 -23.99 6.80 -4.39
N ILE A 56 -25.15 6.44 -3.85
CA ILE A 56 -26.03 7.37 -3.12
C ILE A 56 -25.31 7.97 -1.90
N LEU A 57 -24.51 7.16 -1.19
CA LEU A 57 -23.76 7.64 -0.02
C LEU A 57 -22.58 8.54 -0.44
N ASP A 58 -21.83 8.15 -1.49
CA ASP A 58 -20.75 8.97 -2.04
C ASP A 58 -21.26 10.35 -2.49
N ASP A 59 -22.44 10.42 -3.11
CA ASP A 59 -23.05 11.68 -3.52
C ASP A 59 -23.38 12.59 -2.33
N LYS A 60 -23.98 12.05 -1.27
CA LYS A 60 -24.27 12.81 -0.04
C LYS A 60 -22.99 13.31 0.63
N LEU A 61 -21.95 12.48 0.67
CA LEU A 61 -20.65 12.86 1.25
C LEU A 61 -19.99 13.96 0.44
N ARG A 62 -20.00 13.88 -0.90
CA ARG A 62 -19.41 14.91 -1.77
C ARG A 62 -20.20 16.21 -1.78
N ALA A 63 -21.51 16.18 -1.60
CA ALA A 63 -22.31 17.39 -1.43
C ALA A 63 -21.89 18.18 -0.17
N ARG A 64 -21.53 17.47 0.91
CA ARG A 64 -21.14 18.10 2.19
C ARG A 64 -19.64 18.40 2.29
N PHE A 65 -18.79 17.55 1.70
CA PHE A 65 -17.34 17.55 1.90
C PHE A 65 -16.54 17.55 0.60
N GLY A 66 -17.11 18.04 -0.50
CA GLY A 66 -16.53 17.94 -1.84
C GLY A 66 -15.06 18.38 -1.90
N GLU A 67 -14.71 19.49 -1.25
CA GLU A 67 -13.34 20.00 -1.20
C GLU A 67 -12.35 19.06 -0.51
N MET A 68 -12.79 18.21 0.41
CA MET A 68 -11.93 17.26 1.14
C MET A 68 -11.73 15.95 0.37
N ILE A 69 -12.67 15.55 -0.48
CA ILE A 69 -12.67 14.23 -1.11
C ILE A 69 -11.89 14.27 -2.43
N LYS A 70 -10.61 13.90 -2.36
CA LYS A 70 -9.70 13.87 -3.53
C LYS A 70 -9.74 12.56 -4.34
N LEU A 71 -10.50 11.56 -3.90
CA LEU A 71 -10.64 10.28 -4.60
C LEU A 71 -11.52 10.43 -5.87
N PRO A 72 -11.13 9.82 -7.00
CA PRO A 72 -11.85 9.96 -8.26
C PRO A 72 -13.14 9.12 -8.28
N ARG A 73 -14.26 9.74 -8.67
CA ARG A 73 -15.60 9.11 -8.66
C ARG A 73 -15.69 7.83 -9.50
N ASN A 74 -14.98 7.75 -10.63
CA ASN A 74 -15.02 6.59 -11.53
C ASN A 74 -14.37 5.33 -10.94
N ARG A 75 -13.56 5.46 -9.88
CA ARG A 75 -12.93 4.32 -9.19
C ARG A 75 -13.62 3.96 -7.88
N MET A 76 -14.62 4.73 -7.46
CA MET A 76 -15.42 4.50 -6.25
C MET A 76 -16.68 3.69 -6.57
N GLY A 77 -17.15 2.91 -5.59
CA GLY A 77 -18.44 2.20 -5.68
C GLY A 77 -18.30 0.74 -6.06
N GLY A 78 -19.21 -0.07 -5.51
CA GLY A 78 -19.53 -1.41 -5.99
C GLY A 78 -20.67 -1.38 -6.99
#